data_AF-A0A7Y4QV01-F1
#
_entry.id   AF-A0A7Y4QV01-F1
#
_cell.length_a   1.000
_cell.length_b   1.000
_cell.length_c   1.000
_cell.angle_alpha   90.00
_cell.angle_beta   90.00
_cell.angle_gamma   90.00
#
_symmetry.space_group_name_H-M   'P 1'
#
loop_
_entity.id
_entity.type
_entity.pdbx_description
1 polymer ?
#
loop_
_entity_poly.entity_id
_entity_poly.type
_entity_poly.pdbx_seq_one_letter_code
_entity_poly.pdbx_strand_id
1 'polypeptide(L)'
;MEDTEAIPDPEFADANGRYSVIVKGTYLGVYFVYKSSKSAHQFLQFPNDLPISVGVSNNVTLLVKPYIWFIKDNAYLNPMDPANMNDIDNNIKDNIKNNFKAFKDNDKNGIPD
;
A
#
# COMPACT_ATOMS: atom_id res chain seq x y z
N MET A 1 4.13 8.73 19.88
CA MET A 1 4.09 7.49 20.67
C MET A 1 3.48 6.43 19.76
N GLU A 2 4.29 5.75 18.94
CA GLU A 2 3.82 4.68 18.03
C GLU A 2 4.72 3.43 18.12
N ASP A 3 5.72 3.41 19.01
CA ASP A 3 6.77 2.40 19.00
C ASP A 3 6.48 1.13 19.83
N THR A 4 5.30 1.04 20.46
CA THR A 4 4.97 -0.06 21.41
C THR A 4 4.04 -1.13 20.85
N GLU A 5 3.56 -1.02 19.62
CA GLU A 5 2.78 -2.11 19.02
C GLU A 5 3.70 -3.26 18.60
N ALA A 6 3.33 -4.48 19.00
CA ALA A 6 3.97 -5.69 18.51
C ALA A 6 3.79 -5.76 17.00
N ILE A 7 4.88 -5.94 16.27
CA ILE A 7 4.84 -6.06 14.82
C ILE A 7 4.07 -7.35 14.48
N PRO A 8 2.89 -7.26 13.82
CA PRO A 8 2.06 -8.44 13.58
C PRO A 8 2.72 -9.46 12.65
N ASP A 9 3.58 -8.96 11.75
CA ASP A 9 4.33 -9.76 10.77
C ASP A 9 5.84 -9.49 10.92
N PRO A 10 6.63 -10.46 11.38
CA PRO A 10 8.08 -10.31 11.58
C PRO A 10 8.84 -9.81 10.35
N GLU A 11 8.33 -10.00 9.12
CA GLU A 11 9.03 -9.51 7.92
C GLU A 11 9.08 -7.97 7.81
N PHE A 12 8.16 -7.28 8.49
CA PHE A 12 8.06 -5.81 8.51
C PHE A 12 9.10 -5.13 9.41
N ALA A 13 9.97 -5.89 10.08
CA ALA A 13 11.20 -5.35 10.64
C ALA A 13 12.35 -6.34 10.61
N ASP A 14 13.54 -5.84 10.36
CA ASP A 14 14.77 -6.60 10.52
C ASP A 14 15.90 -5.70 11.07
N ALA A 15 17.14 -6.18 11.05
CA ALA A 15 18.31 -5.44 11.53
C ALA A 15 18.51 -4.09 10.82
N ASN A 16 17.93 -3.91 9.62
CA ASN A 16 18.03 -2.69 8.82
C ASN A 16 16.90 -1.70 9.09
N GLY A 17 15.92 -2.05 9.94
CA GLY A 17 14.84 -1.16 10.37
C GLY A 17 13.44 -1.72 10.12
N ARG A 18 12.45 -0.82 10.12
CA ARG A 18 11.04 -1.14 9.88
C ARG A 18 10.62 -0.79 8.47
N TYR A 19 9.70 -1.58 7.93
CA TYR A 19 9.14 -1.41 6.61
C TYR A 19 7.66 -1.06 6.71
N SER A 20 7.18 -0.22 5.81
CA SER A 20 5.76 0.12 5.67
C SER A 20 5.10 -0.72 4.59
N VAL A 21 5.87 -1.18 3.61
CA VAL A 21 5.40 -1.96 2.46
C VAL A 21 6.42 -3.05 2.14
N ILE A 22 5.94 -4.28 1.94
CA ILE A 22 6.70 -5.39 1.40
C ILE A 22 5.97 -5.90 0.16
N VAL A 23 6.66 -5.92 -0.98
CA VAL A 23 6.13 -6.45 -2.24
C VAL A 23 6.92 -7.69 -2.62
N LYS A 24 6.23 -8.82 -2.75
CA LYS A 24 6.78 -10.09 -3.26
C LYS A 24 6.24 -10.32 -4.66
N GLY A 25 7.11 -10.62 -5.62
CA GLY A 25 6.68 -10.75 -7.01
C GLY A 25 7.75 -11.36 -7.91
N THR A 26 7.52 -11.26 -9.22
CA THR A 26 8.45 -11.76 -10.25
C THR A 26 8.67 -10.69 -11.30
N TYR A 27 9.94 -10.42 -11.64
CA TYR A 27 10.34 -9.52 -12.72
C TYR A 27 11.19 -10.30 -13.72
N LEU A 28 10.74 -10.39 -14.97
CA LEU A 28 11.39 -11.17 -16.04
C LEU A 28 11.71 -12.63 -15.64
N GLY A 29 10.81 -13.27 -14.90
CA GLY A 29 10.96 -14.66 -14.43
C GLY A 29 11.78 -14.81 -13.14
N VAL A 30 12.37 -13.73 -12.60
CA VAL A 30 13.15 -13.75 -11.36
C VAL A 30 12.30 -13.27 -10.19
N TYR A 31 12.20 -14.09 -9.14
CA TYR A 31 11.52 -13.72 -7.89
C TYR A 31 12.25 -12.58 -7.17
N PHE A 32 11.49 -11.63 -6.62
CA PHE A 32 12.03 -10.53 -5.82
C PHE A 32 11.19 -10.26 -4.58
N VAL A 33 11.83 -9.65 -3.58
CA VAL A 33 11.19 -9.03 -2.41
C VAL A 33 11.67 -7.58 -2.34
N TYR A 34 10.76 -6.64 -2.54
CA TYR A 34 11.03 -5.21 -2.40
C TYR A 34 10.48 -4.74 -1.05
N LYS A 35 11.33 -4.11 -0.23
CA LYS A 35 10.94 -3.56 1.06
C LYS A 35 11.13 -2.05 1.07
N SER A 36 10.06 -1.30 1.34
CA SER A 36 10.11 0.16 1.46
C SER A 36 9.90 0.58 2.92
N SER A 37 10.68 1.56 3.37
CA SER A 37 10.49 2.23 4.67
C SER A 37 9.74 3.55 4.55
N LYS A 38 9.29 3.93 3.34
CA LYS A 38 8.55 5.19 3.14
C LYS A 38 7.16 5.11 3.75
N SER A 39 6.87 6.01 4.67
CA SER A 39 5.52 6.24 5.16
C SER A 39 4.80 7.30 4.33
N ALA A 40 3.48 7.16 4.25
CA ALA A 40 2.59 8.11 3.62
C ALA A 40 1.25 8.13 4.37
N HIS A 41 0.67 9.31 4.50
CA HIS A 41 -0.66 9.49 5.04
C HIS A 41 -1.64 9.61 3.88
N GLN A 42 -2.79 8.97 4.02
CA GLN A 42 -3.89 9.09 3.08
C GLN A 42 -5.12 9.68 3.78
N PHE A 43 -5.77 10.63 3.10
CA PHE A 43 -7.09 11.09 3.48
C PHE A 43 -8.11 10.48 2.52
N LEU A 44 -9.07 9.74 3.07
CA LEU A 44 -10.13 9.10 2.31
C LEU A 44 -11.39 9.93 2.41
N GLN A 45 -11.95 10.30 1.26
CA GLN A 45 -13.26 10.93 1.17
C GLN A 45 -14.24 9.91 0.63
N PHE A 46 -15.27 9.61 1.42
CA PHE A 46 -16.33 8.70 1.02
C PHE A 46 -17.46 9.50 0.36
N PRO A 47 -17.94 9.07 -0.82
CA PRO A 47 -19.03 9.76 -1.49
C PRO A 47 -20.37 9.61 -0.75
N ASN A 48 -20.54 8.48 -0.05
CA ASN A 48 -21.71 8.17 0.76
C ASN A 48 -21.38 8.22 2.25
N ASP A 49 -22.36 8.59 3.06
CA ASP A 49 -22.20 8.64 4.50
C ASP A 49 -21.78 7.28 5.07
N LEU A 50 -20.72 7.31 5.87
CA LEU A 50 -20.28 6.21 6.72
C LEU A 50 -20.73 6.52 8.15
N PRO A 51 -21.93 6.07 8.58
CA PRO A 51 -22.39 6.31 9.93
C PRO A 51 -21.49 5.57 10.93
N ILE A 52 -20.84 6.32 11.81
CA ILE A 52 -20.03 5.79 12.91
C ILE A 52 -20.85 5.94 14.19
N SER A 53 -21.58 4.88 14.54
CA SER A 53 -22.39 4.82 15.75
C SER A 53 -22.26 3.46 16.43
N VAL A 54 -22.49 3.42 17.75
CA VAL A 54 -22.47 2.18 18.53
C VAL A 54 -23.45 1.17 17.91
N GLY A 55 -22.98 -0.04 17.63
CA GLY A 55 -23.79 -1.12 17.07
C GLY A 55 -23.93 -1.12 15.54
N VAL A 56 -23.34 -0.14 14.84
CA VAL A 56 -23.30 -0.12 13.36
C VAL A 56 -21.92 -0.56 12.88
N SER A 57 -21.89 -1.57 12.01
CA SER A 57 -20.71 -1.94 11.25
C SER A 57 -20.86 -1.46 9.81
N ASN A 58 -19.77 -0.93 9.25
CA ASN A 58 -19.65 -0.66 7.82
C ASN A 58 -18.47 -1.46 7.30
N ASN A 59 -18.59 -2.01 6.09
CA ASN A 59 -17.44 -2.56 5.38
C ASN A 59 -16.92 -1.50 4.40
N VAL A 60 -15.60 -1.38 4.34
CA VAL A 60 -14.90 -0.48 3.42
C VAL A 60 -13.94 -1.31 2.58
N THR A 61 -14.06 -1.18 1.26
CA THR A 61 -13.13 -1.80 0.32
C THR A 61 -12.07 -0.80 -0.09
N LEU A 62 -10.80 -1.20 0.02
CA LEU A 62 -9.64 -0.43 -0.42
C LEU A 62 -9.11 -1.02 -1.73
N LEU A 63 -9.14 -0.23 -2.80
CA LEU A 63 -8.58 -0.58 -4.09
C LEU A 63 -7.14 -0.06 -4.20
N VAL A 64 -6.20 -0.99 -4.38
CA VAL A 64 -4.77 -0.72 -4.58
C VAL A 64 -4.29 -1.30 -5.91
N LYS A 65 -3.29 -0.67 -6.52
CA LYS A 65 -2.66 -1.14 -7.77
C LYS A 65 -1.13 -1.21 -7.63
N PRO A 66 -0.57 -2.17 -6.88
CA PRO A 66 0.85 -2.18 -6.53
C PRO A 66 1.81 -2.20 -7.73
N TYR A 67 1.39 -2.79 -8.87
CA TYR A 67 2.24 -2.91 -10.05
C TYR A 67 2.68 -1.56 -10.64
N ILE A 68 1.90 -0.49 -10.48
CA ILE A 68 2.25 0.84 -11.01
C ILE A 68 3.39 1.50 -10.22
N TRP A 69 3.74 0.98 -9.04
CA TRP A 69 4.88 1.49 -8.27
C TRP A 69 6.22 1.22 -8.95
N PHE A 70 6.25 0.21 -9.82
CA PHE A 70 7.43 -0.21 -10.57
C PHE A 70 7.41 0.28 -12.02
N ILE A 71 6.74 1.41 -12.29
CA ILE A 71 6.67 2.01 -13.63
C ILE A 71 7.11 3.49 -13.54
N LYS A 72 7.97 3.91 -14.47
CA LYS A 72 8.36 5.32 -14.65
C LYS A 72 8.55 5.58 -16.14
N ASP A 73 8.01 6.69 -16.64
CA ASP A 73 8.10 7.07 -18.06
C ASP A 73 7.67 5.93 -19.03
N ASN A 74 6.60 5.23 -18.67
CA ASN A 74 6.06 4.05 -19.36
C ASN A 74 7.01 2.83 -19.45
N ALA A 75 8.12 2.82 -18.71
CA ALA A 75 9.03 1.69 -18.60
C ALA A 75 8.93 1.03 -17.22
N TYR A 76 9.11 -0.30 -17.18
CA TYR A 76 9.21 -1.03 -15.92
C TYR A 76 10.58 -0.82 -15.28
N LEU A 77 10.57 -0.52 -13.99
CA LEU A 77 11.74 -0.43 -13.15
C LEU A 77 12.09 -1.83 -12.63
N ASN A 78 13.37 -2.21 -12.73
CA ASN A 78 13.84 -3.45 -12.13
C ASN A 78 13.85 -3.29 -10.60
N PRO A 79 13.05 -4.07 -9.83
CA PRO A 79 12.97 -3.95 -8.37
C PRO A 79 14.24 -4.40 -7.65
N MET A 80 15.13 -5.12 -8.34
CA MET A 80 16.40 -5.60 -7.79
C MET A 80 17.58 -4.67 -8.08
N ASP A 81 17.37 -3.61 -8.88
CA ASP A 81 18.41 -2.64 -9.22
C ASP A 81 18.38 -1.46 -8.21
N PRO A 82 19.44 -1.26 -7.42
CA PRO A 82 19.52 -0.18 -6.44
C PRO A 82 19.30 1.22 -7.04
N ALA A 83 19.65 1.43 -8.32
CA ALA A 83 19.45 2.72 -8.99
C ALA A 83 17.96 3.11 -9.10
N ASN A 84 17.06 2.12 -9.11
CA ASN A 84 15.61 2.34 -9.20
C ASN A 84 14.93 2.54 -7.85
N MET A 85 15.60 2.26 -6.72
CA MET A 85 14.96 2.23 -5.40
C MET A 85 14.30 3.56 -5.03
N ASN A 86 14.98 4.69 -5.26
CA ASN A 86 14.40 5.99 -4.92
C ASN A 86 13.16 6.31 -5.75
N ASP A 87 13.14 5.91 -7.02
CA ASP A 87 11.97 6.10 -7.89
C ASP A 87 10.80 5.21 -7.45
N ILE A 88 11.06 3.94 -7.16
CA ILE A 88 10.04 3.00 -6.66
C ILE A 88 9.46 3.49 -5.32
N ASP A 89 10.32 3.91 -4.40
CA ASP A 89 9.93 4.46 -3.09
C ASP A 89 9.05 5.70 -3.20
N ASN A 90 9.40 6.62 -4.09
CA ASN A 90 8.58 7.82 -4.32
C ASN A 90 7.26 7.45 -4.99
N ASN A 91 7.26 6.52 -5.94
CA ASN A 91 6.03 6.01 -6.54
C ASN A 91 5.10 5.37 -5.50
N ILE A 92 5.62 4.54 -4.58
CA ILE A 92 4.84 3.95 -3.48
C ILE A 92 4.20 5.05 -2.64
N LYS A 93 5.01 5.99 -2.15
CA LYS A 93 4.57 7.10 -1.31
C LYS A 93 3.49 7.93 -1.99
N ASP A 94 3.69 8.29 -3.26
CA ASP A 94 2.76 9.15 -3.99
C ASP A 94 1.47 8.42 -4.36
N ASN A 95 1.54 7.09 -4.59
CA ASN A 95 0.34 6.29 -4.83
C ASN A 95 -0.50 6.07 -3.58
N ILE A 96 0.11 5.84 -2.42
CA ILE A 96 -0.63 5.77 -1.14
C ILE A 96 -1.38 7.08 -0.92
N LYS A 97 -0.76 8.22 -1.21
CA LYS A 97 -1.40 9.54 -1.05
C LYS A 97 -2.54 9.76 -2.04
N ASN A 98 -2.33 9.46 -3.32
CA ASN A 98 -3.17 10.01 -4.39
C ASN A 98 -4.03 8.96 -5.12
N ASN A 99 -3.66 7.68 -5.07
CA ASN A 99 -4.22 6.67 -5.98
C ASN A 99 -4.94 5.51 -5.30
N PHE A 100 -4.77 5.35 -3.99
CA PHE A 100 -5.59 4.40 -3.23
C PHE A 100 -7.01 4.93 -3.21
N LYS A 101 -7.99 4.06 -3.50
CA LYS A 101 -9.41 4.44 -3.47
C LYS A 101 -10.10 3.60 -2.41
N ALA A 102 -10.93 4.22 -1.60
CA ALA A 102 -11.77 3.52 -0.66
C ALA A 102 -13.24 3.87 -0.89
N PHE A 103 -14.11 2.90 -0.71
CA PHE A 103 -15.55 3.08 -0.82
C PHE A 103 -16.27 2.15 0.15
N LYS A 104 -17.49 2.55 0.51
CA LYS A 104 -18.40 1.72 1.30
C LYS A 104 -18.88 0.56 0.44
N ASP A 105 -18.84 -0.64 0.99
CA ASP A 105 -19.12 -1.90 0.28
C ASP A 105 -19.61 -2.94 1.30
N ASN A 106 -20.85 -2.76 1.79
CA ASN A 106 -21.38 -3.56 2.89
C ASN A 106 -21.65 -5.01 2.50
N ASP A 107 -21.97 -5.27 1.24
CA ASP A 107 -22.17 -6.61 0.71
C ASP A 107 -20.85 -7.31 0.29
N LYS A 108 -19.72 -6.57 0.31
CA LYS A 108 -18.35 -7.04 0.06
C LYS A 108 -18.14 -7.56 -1.37
N ASN A 109 -18.88 -7.02 -2.34
CA ASN A 109 -18.83 -7.47 -3.72
C ASN A 109 -17.71 -6.78 -4.54
N GLY A 110 -17.01 -5.79 -3.96
CA GLY A 110 -15.96 -5.02 -4.63
C GLY A 110 -16.47 -3.84 -5.48
N ILE A 111 -17.75 -3.48 -5.34
CA ILE A 111 -18.46 -2.39 -6.01
C ILE A 111 -19.02 -1.46 -4.92
N PRO A 112 -19.01 -0.13 -5.12
CA PRO A 112 -19.59 0.79 -4.14
C PRO A 112 -21.09 0.58 -3.89
N ASP A 113 -21.50 0.62 -2.62
CA ASP A 113 -22.89 0.75 -2.15
C ASP A 113 -23.54 2.07 -2.59
#